data_AF-A0A1Y9H2P7-F1
#
_entry.id   AF-A0A1Y9H2P7-F1
#
_cell.length_a   1.000
_cell.length_b   1.000
_cell.length_c   1.000
_cell.angle_alpha   90.00
_cell.angle_beta   90.00
_cell.angle_gamma   90.00
#
_symmetry.space_group_name_H-M   'P 1'
#
loop_
_entity.id
_entity.type
_entity.pdbx_description
1 polymer ?
#
loop_
_entity_poly.entity_id
_entity_poly.type
_entity_poly.pdbx_seq_one_letter_code
_entity_poly.pdbx_strand_id
1 'polypeptide(L)'
;MARIRVCCAVVGVLALLIATNASPLPQTAVAAPESSEESGEIEGIMKEVQEMCSNNSGSDAAFLNLMESFQRTMVCSMSAIDLDSFMSDIDSLSNETRTTFFPRYCPQLRTAYSCIDKLVNDFRPCLEEDDYTIVRAMVGILPDALDLMCKNDGELLFKFEEPKYAECFDKIGDSFNECTNTFLNGTDDWDISHMTEPQCNTMTGFRQCVQDKMNICKAPDLISVYDLFHNALFRMTPCRNYVTLQKVEIIDNNAIDED
;
A
#
# COMPACT_ATOMS: atom_id res chain seq x y z
N MET A 1 9.59 -20.45 3.42
CA MET A 1 9.93 -19.13 3.96
C MET A 1 9.71 -18.13 2.85
N ALA A 2 8.76 -17.22 2.99
CA ALA A 2 8.61 -16.12 2.06
C ALA A 2 9.80 -15.17 2.17
N ARG A 3 10.44 -14.92 1.03
CA ARG A 3 11.41 -13.85 0.91
C ARG A 3 10.69 -12.51 0.85
N ILE A 4 11.38 -11.40 1.11
CA ILE A 4 10.80 -10.05 1.00
C ILE A 4 10.05 -9.85 -0.33
N ARG A 5 10.56 -10.41 -1.43
CA ARG A 5 9.92 -10.39 -2.75
C ARG A 5 8.53 -11.00 -2.77
N VAL A 6 8.31 -12.10 -2.04
CA VAL A 6 7.00 -12.76 -1.93
C VAL A 6 6.01 -11.90 -1.15
N CYS A 7 6.44 -11.33 -0.02
CA CYS A 7 5.60 -10.39 0.74
C CYS A 7 5.30 -9.13 -0.08
N CYS A 8 6.28 -8.61 -0.82
CA CYS A 8 6.10 -7.49 -1.73
C CYS A 8 5.18 -7.84 -2.90
N ALA A 9 5.23 -9.04 -3.45
CA ALA A 9 4.32 -9.51 -4.50
C ALA A 9 2.87 -9.60 -3.99
N VAL A 10 2.66 -10.17 -2.79
CA VAL A 10 1.34 -10.29 -2.17
C VAL A 10 0.77 -8.90 -1.83
N VAL A 11 1.58 -8.04 -1.20
CA VAL A 11 1.19 -6.65 -0.90
C VAL A 11 0.99 -5.84 -2.17
N GLY A 12 1.78 -6.07 -3.21
CA GLY A 12 1.65 -5.45 -4.53
C GLY A 12 0.33 -5.83 -5.21
N VAL A 13 -0.02 -7.12 -5.22
CA VAL A 13 -1.33 -7.59 -5.72
C VAL A 13 -2.49 -6.99 -4.92
N LEU A 14 -2.35 -6.89 -3.60
CA LEU A 14 -3.35 -6.26 -2.74
C LEU A 14 -3.45 -4.73 -2.94
N ALA A 15 -2.33 -4.06 -3.22
CA ALA A 15 -2.28 -2.64 -3.54
C ALA A 15 -2.83 -2.34 -4.94
N LEU A 16 -2.63 -3.24 -5.92
CA LEU A 16 -3.21 -3.13 -7.27
C LEU A 16 -4.75 -3.12 -7.24
N LEU A 17 -5.38 -3.76 -6.25
CA LEU A 17 -6.84 -3.68 -6.05
C LEU A 17 -7.32 -2.27 -5.73
N ILE A 18 -6.47 -1.44 -5.13
CA ILE A 18 -6.74 -0.03 -4.81
C ILE A 18 -6.40 0.87 -6.03
N ALA A 19 -5.45 0.45 -6.87
CA ALA A 19 -4.92 1.22 -7.99
C ALA A 19 -5.51 0.86 -9.36
N THR A 20 -6.65 0.14 -9.44
CA THR A 20 -7.27 -0.11 -10.74
C THR A 20 -7.91 1.16 -11.31
N ASN A 21 -7.10 1.85 -12.12
CA ASN A 21 -7.31 3.06 -12.92
C ASN A 21 -7.38 4.40 -12.17
N ALA A 22 -6.54 4.60 -11.16
CA ALA A 22 -6.23 5.94 -10.63
C ALA A 22 -4.99 6.55 -11.30
N SER A 23 -4.96 6.56 -12.64
CA SER A 23 -3.95 7.31 -13.40
C SER A 23 -4.61 8.47 -14.14
N PRO A 24 -4.58 9.70 -13.59
CA PRO A 24 -4.46 10.87 -14.45
C PRO A 24 -3.00 10.90 -14.93
N LEU A 25 -2.72 10.25 -16.05
CA LEU A 25 -1.54 10.62 -16.83
C LEU A 25 -1.70 12.09 -17.22
N PRO A 26 -0.72 12.97 -16.95
CA PRO A 26 -0.78 14.34 -17.42
C PRO A 26 -0.99 14.35 -18.94
N GLN A 27 -2.09 14.94 -19.38
CA GLN A 27 -2.41 15.16 -20.79
C GLN A 27 -1.47 16.20 -21.40
N THR A 28 -0.17 15.92 -21.49
CA THR A 28 0.78 16.61 -22.38
C THR A 28 2.03 15.76 -22.61
N ALA A 29 1.88 14.59 -23.23
CA ALA A 29 2.95 13.94 -23.98
C ALA A 29 2.34 13.09 -25.09
N VAL A 30 1.90 13.74 -26.16
CA VAL A 30 1.59 13.05 -27.41
C VAL A 30 2.89 12.44 -27.93
N ALA A 31 2.89 11.11 -28.01
CA ALA A 31 3.80 10.21 -28.73
C ALA A 31 5.04 9.65 -27.99
N ALA A 32 4.88 8.46 -27.38
CA ALA A 32 5.78 7.29 -27.52
C ALA A 32 5.14 6.06 -26.82
N PRO A 33 5.47 4.81 -27.20
CA PRO A 33 4.70 3.62 -26.86
C PRO A 33 5.16 3.02 -25.51
N GLU A 34 4.53 3.41 -24.41
CA GLU A 34 4.67 2.74 -23.11
C GLU A 34 3.47 1.81 -22.89
N SER A 35 3.60 0.55 -23.29
CA SER A 35 2.58 -0.49 -22.98
C SER A 35 3.14 -1.93 -22.93
N SER A 36 4.46 -2.11 -23.09
CA SER A 36 5.08 -3.44 -23.12
C SER A 36 5.74 -3.85 -21.80
N GLU A 37 6.25 -2.92 -20.99
CA GLU A 37 7.01 -3.25 -19.77
C GLU A 37 6.10 -3.56 -18.58
N GLU A 38 5.06 -2.75 -18.35
CA GLU A 38 4.10 -2.92 -17.24
C GLU A 38 3.32 -4.25 -17.31
N SER A 39 2.98 -4.69 -18.53
CA SER A 39 2.31 -5.99 -18.74
C SER A 39 3.18 -7.20 -18.38
N GLY A 40 4.51 -7.08 -18.56
CA GLY A 40 5.46 -8.14 -18.25
C GLY A 40 5.71 -8.29 -16.75
N GLU A 41 5.67 -7.19 -15.98
CA GLU A 41 5.83 -7.22 -14.53
C GLU A 41 4.62 -7.87 -13.83
N ILE A 42 3.40 -7.57 -14.27
CA ILE A 42 2.17 -8.18 -13.72
C ILE A 42 2.16 -9.69 -13.99
N GLU A 43 2.52 -10.12 -15.20
CA GLU A 43 2.64 -11.53 -15.55
C GLU A 43 3.70 -12.24 -14.68
N GLY A 44 4.83 -11.58 -14.43
CA GLY A 44 5.88 -12.06 -13.53
C GLY A 44 5.38 -12.29 -12.09
N ILE A 45 4.70 -11.29 -11.51
CA ILE A 45 4.14 -11.37 -10.15
C ILE A 45 3.10 -12.50 -10.06
N MET A 46 2.20 -12.63 -11.04
CA MET A 46 1.19 -13.71 -11.04
C MET A 46 1.83 -15.09 -11.07
N LYS A 47 2.91 -15.26 -11.85
CA LYS A 47 3.64 -16.52 -11.93
C LYS A 47 4.32 -16.86 -10.61
N GLU A 48 4.95 -15.90 -9.94
CA GLU A 48 5.54 -16.11 -8.62
C GLU A 48 4.50 -16.52 -7.57
N VAL A 49 3.32 -15.89 -7.59
CA VAL A 49 2.19 -16.26 -6.72
C VAL A 49 1.71 -17.68 -7.02
N GLN A 50 1.62 -18.06 -8.30
CA GLN A 50 1.28 -19.43 -8.67
C GLN A 50 2.29 -20.44 -8.11
N GLU A 51 3.58 -20.24 -8.37
CA GLU A 51 4.64 -21.13 -7.88
C GLU A 51 4.63 -21.26 -6.35
N MET A 52 4.45 -20.14 -5.65
CA MET A 52 4.35 -20.09 -4.19
C MET A 52 3.15 -20.90 -3.66
N CYS A 53 1.96 -20.69 -4.24
CA CYS A 53 0.76 -21.44 -3.88
C CYS A 53 0.95 -22.94 -4.11
N SER A 54 1.52 -23.33 -5.26
CA SER A 54 1.73 -24.73 -5.60
C SER A 54 2.78 -25.38 -4.70
N ASN A 55 3.87 -24.67 -4.37
CA ASN A 55 4.92 -25.16 -3.49
C ASN A 55 4.44 -25.36 -2.04
N ASN A 56 3.62 -24.45 -1.51
CA ASN A 56 3.17 -24.51 -0.12
C ASN A 56 1.95 -25.42 0.08
N SER A 57 1.02 -25.46 -0.88
CA SER A 57 -0.19 -26.28 -0.77
C SER A 57 -0.09 -27.66 -1.43
N GLY A 58 0.94 -27.89 -2.25
CA GLY A 58 1.10 -29.11 -3.04
C GLY A 58 0.18 -29.22 -4.26
N SER A 59 -0.57 -28.17 -4.62
CA SER A 59 -1.42 -28.15 -5.82
C SER A 59 -1.71 -26.74 -6.34
N ASP A 60 -2.10 -26.64 -7.61
CA ASP A 60 -2.53 -25.37 -8.20
C ASP A 60 -3.95 -24.94 -7.75
N ALA A 61 -4.68 -25.80 -7.01
CA ALA A 61 -6.04 -25.48 -6.57
C ALA A 61 -6.08 -24.28 -5.62
N ALA A 62 -5.03 -24.10 -4.79
CA ALA A 62 -4.89 -22.93 -3.93
C ALA A 62 -4.77 -21.64 -4.75
N PHE A 63 -3.96 -21.66 -5.82
CA PHE A 63 -3.82 -20.53 -6.73
C PHE A 63 -5.13 -20.20 -7.47
N LEU A 64 -5.85 -21.23 -7.95
CA LEU A 64 -7.12 -21.02 -8.66
C LEU A 64 -8.20 -20.42 -7.73
N ASN A 65 -8.33 -20.91 -6.49
CA ASN A 65 -9.24 -20.33 -5.51
C ASN A 65 -8.83 -18.90 -5.13
N LEU A 66 -7.53 -18.65 -4.99
CA LEU A 66 -7.02 -17.30 -4.75
C LEU A 66 -7.40 -16.34 -5.89
N MET A 67 -7.26 -16.76 -7.15
CA MET A 67 -7.62 -15.96 -8.32
C MET A 67 -9.12 -15.68 -8.38
N GLU A 68 -9.96 -16.68 -8.05
CA GLU A 68 -11.40 -16.48 -7.95
C GLU A 68 -11.75 -15.45 -6.87
N SER A 69 -11.10 -15.52 -5.71
CA SER A 69 -11.28 -14.54 -4.66
C SER A 69 -10.79 -13.15 -5.03
N PHE A 70 -9.69 -13.05 -5.75
CA PHE A 70 -9.19 -11.78 -6.28
C PHE A 70 -10.24 -11.13 -7.19
N GLN A 71 -10.81 -11.89 -8.12
CA GLN A 71 -11.89 -11.40 -9.00
C GLN A 71 -13.14 -10.97 -8.22
N ARG A 72 -13.55 -11.76 -7.21
CA ARG A 72 -14.70 -11.41 -6.36
C ARG A 72 -14.45 -10.15 -5.54
N THR A 73 -13.25 -10.00 -4.98
CA THR A 73 -12.84 -8.81 -4.24
C THR A 73 -12.84 -7.59 -5.16
N MET A 74 -12.30 -7.70 -6.37
CA MET A 74 -12.37 -6.63 -7.39
C MET A 74 -13.81 -6.18 -7.67
N VAL A 75 -14.70 -7.12 -7.98
CA VAL A 75 -16.11 -6.80 -8.26
C VAL A 75 -16.79 -6.15 -7.05
N CYS A 76 -16.55 -6.67 -5.85
CA CYS A 76 -17.09 -6.13 -4.61
C CYS A 76 -16.60 -4.69 -4.37
N SER A 77 -15.29 -4.44 -4.46
CA SER A 77 -14.69 -3.13 -4.27
C SER A 77 -15.19 -2.10 -5.28
N MET A 78 -15.23 -2.48 -6.56
CA MET A 78 -15.72 -1.60 -7.63
C MET A 78 -17.21 -1.28 -7.47
N SER A 79 -18.01 -2.21 -6.93
CA SER A 79 -19.44 -1.96 -6.66
C SER A 79 -19.69 -1.05 -5.46
N ALA A 80 -18.71 -0.93 -4.56
CA ALA A 80 -18.79 -0.10 -3.37
C ALA A 80 -18.44 1.38 -3.65
N ILE A 81 -17.80 1.66 -4.79
CA ILE A 81 -17.33 2.99 -5.18
C ILE A 81 -18.08 3.44 -6.43
N ASP A 82 -18.60 4.66 -6.41
CA ASP A 82 -19.10 5.37 -7.58
C ASP A 82 -17.90 5.82 -8.44
N LEU A 83 -17.31 4.87 -9.17
CA LEU A 83 -16.03 5.06 -9.88
C LEU A 83 -16.08 6.19 -10.92
N ASP A 84 -17.17 6.27 -11.69
CA ASP A 84 -17.32 7.31 -12.71
C ASP A 84 -17.29 8.70 -12.09
N SER A 85 -18.03 8.90 -10.98
CA SER A 85 -18.01 10.17 -10.27
C SER A 85 -16.70 10.39 -9.53
N PHE A 86 -16.10 9.34 -8.97
CA PHE A 86 -14.82 9.43 -8.26
C PHE A 86 -13.73 9.97 -9.19
N MET A 87 -13.61 9.42 -10.39
CA MET A 87 -12.64 9.87 -11.40
C MET A 87 -12.90 11.31 -11.84
N SER A 88 -14.16 11.69 -12.07
CA SER A 88 -14.48 13.07 -12.43
C SER A 88 -14.23 14.06 -11.29
N ASP A 89 -14.54 13.68 -10.06
CA ASP A 89 -14.48 14.57 -8.92
C ASP A 89 -13.03 14.76 -8.45
N ILE A 90 -12.18 13.72 -8.54
CA ILE A 90 -10.76 13.80 -8.15
C ILE A 90 -9.98 14.72 -9.08
N ASP A 91 -10.27 14.70 -10.38
CA ASP A 91 -9.67 15.61 -11.38
C ASP A 91 -10.02 17.08 -11.13
N SER A 92 -11.10 17.34 -10.39
CA SER A 92 -11.56 18.68 -10.02
C SER A 92 -11.35 18.99 -8.53
N LEU A 93 -10.54 18.19 -7.85
CA LEU A 93 -10.30 18.35 -6.42
C LEU A 93 -9.58 19.67 -6.16
N SER A 94 -10.17 20.49 -5.31
CA SER A 94 -9.69 21.81 -4.95
C SER A 94 -9.97 22.07 -3.46
N ASN A 95 -9.45 23.19 -2.95
CA ASN A 95 -9.68 23.56 -1.56
C ASN A 95 -11.17 23.78 -1.27
N GLU A 96 -11.93 24.20 -2.29
CA GLU A 96 -13.38 24.37 -2.24
C GLU A 96 -14.11 23.02 -2.29
N THR A 97 -13.71 22.10 -3.18
CA THR A 97 -14.45 20.84 -3.42
C THR A 97 -14.10 19.73 -2.42
N ARG A 98 -12.93 19.77 -1.76
CA ARG A 98 -12.48 18.72 -0.82
C ARG A 98 -13.46 18.42 0.31
N THR A 99 -14.17 19.46 0.80
CA THR A 99 -15.19 19.34 1.87
C THR A 99 -16.44 18.58 1.44
N THR A 100 -16.58 18.30 0.14
CA THR A 100 -17.63 17.44 -0.42
C THR A 100 -17.08 16.12 -0.92
N PHE A 101 -15.86 16.13 -1.49
CA PHE A 101 -15.18 14.96 -2.02
C PHE A 101 -14.93 13.90 -0.95
N PHE A 102 -14.18 14.23 0.11
CA PHE A 102 -13.78 13.24 1.11
C PHE A 102 -14.97 12.67 1.89
N PRO A 103 -15.96 13.48 2.33
CA PRO A 103 -17.18 12.94 2.93
C PRO A 103 -17.98 12.02 2.00
N ARG A 104 -17.93 12.23 0.67
CA ARG A 104 -18.59 11.35 -0.31
C ARG A 104 -17.86 10.02 -0.47
N TYR A 105 -16.54 10.02 -0.61
CA TYR A 105 -15.78 8.85 -1.05
C TYR A 105 -15.12 8.05 0.07
N CYS A 106 -14.77 8.66 1.20
CA CYS A 106 -14.19 7.93 2.33
C CYS A 106 -15.09 6.80 2.88
N PRO A 107 -16.41 6.97 3.03
CA PRO A 107 -17.30 5.86 3.41
C PRO A 107 -17.34 4.73 2.36
N GLN A 108 -17.25 5.08 1.08
CA GLN A 108 -17.22 4.12 -0.03
C GLN A 108 -15.93 3.29 0.00
N LEU A 109 -14.78 3.94 0.20
CA LEU A 109 -13.49 3.28 0.37
C LEU A 109 -13.46 2.33 1.58
N ARG A 110 -14.07 2.73 2.72
CA ARG A 110 -14.22 1.84 3.89
C ARG A 110 -15.10 0.63 3.57
N THR A 111 -16.14 0.82 2.76
CA THR A 111 -16.99 -0.28 2.29
C THR A 111 -16.21 -1.21 1.35
N ALA A 112 -15.43 -0.66 0.42
CA ALA A 112 -14.58 -1.44 -0.47
C ALA A 112 -13.54 -2.27 0.29
N TYR A 113 -12.95 -1.73 1.36
CA TYR A 113 -12.03 -2.49 2.22
C TYR A 113 -12.66 -3.78 2.78
N SER A 114 -13.96 -3.75 3.12
CA SER A 114 -14.65 -4.94 3.65
C SER A 114 -14.67 -6.15 2.68
N CYS A 115 -14.36 -5.92 1.39
CA CYS A 115 -14.26 -6.95 0.36
C CYS A 115 -12.96 -7.78 0.42
N ILE A 116 -11.96 -7.35 1.19
CA ILE A 116 -10.59 -7.90 1.13
C ILE A 116 -10.43 -9.16 2.01
N ASP A 117 -11.24 -9.33 3.05
CA ASP A 117 -11.08 -10.42 4.04
C ASP A 117 -11.03 -11.81 3.41
N LYS A 118 -11.91 -12.10 2.44
CA LYS A 118 -11.92 -13.41 1.78
C LYS A 118 -10.62 -13.65 1.02
N LEU A 119 -10.16 -12.65 0.27
CA LEU A 119 -8.92 -12.75 -0.49
C LEU A 119 -7.72 -12.99 0.42
N VAL A 120 -7.61 -12.26 1.53
CA VAL A 120 -6.54 -12.48 2.52
C VAL A 120 -6.63 -13.89 3.09
N ASN A 121 -7.82 -14.39 3.41
CA ASN A 121 -7.96 -15.75 3.92
C ASN A 121 -7.58 -16.82 2.88
N ASP A 122 -7.82 -16.58 1.60
CA ASP A 122 -7.44 -17.52 0.54
C ASP A 122 -5.95 -17.48 0.17
N PHE A 123 -5.18 -16.48 0.65
CA PHE A 123 -3.72 -16.54 0.65
C PHE A 123 -3.15 -17.53 1.67
N ARG A 124 -3.94 -17.97 2.66
CA ARG A 124 -3.51 -18.88 3.72
C ARG A 124 -2.77 -20.14 3.22
N PRO A 125 -3.33 -20.95 2.31
CA PRO A 125 -2.65 -22.14 1.80
C PRO A 125 -1.41 -21.83 0.95
N CYS A 126 -1.24 -20.57 0.51
CA CYS A 126 -0.10 -20.14 -0.28
C CYS A 126 1.07 -19.63 0.55
N LEU A 127 0.90 -19.44 1.87
CA LEU A 127 1.90 -18.81 2.73
C LEU A 127 2.24 -19.70 3.92
N GLU A 128 3.44 -19.54 4.44
CA GLU A 128 3.79 -20.10 5.75
C GLU A 128 3.10 -19.30 6.86
N GLU A 129 3.10 -19.85 8.08
CA GLU A 129 2.34 -19.28 9.21
C GLU A 129 2.79 -17.85 9.57
N ASP A 130 4.10 -17.64 9.66
CA ASP A 130 4.65 -16.33 10.00
C ASP A 130 4.37 -15.30 8.90
N ASP A 131 4.50 -15.71 7.63
CA ASP A 131 4.25 -14.86 6.47
C ASP A 131 2.78 -14.44 6.36
N TYR A 132 1.88 -15.40 6.57
CA TYR A 132 0.44 -15.13 6.62
C TYR A 132 0.08 -14.14 7.73
N THR A 133 0.72 -14.30 8.88
CA THR A 133 0.52 -13.44 10.05
C THR A 133 0.99 -12.01 9.76
N ILE A 134 2.11 -11.84 9.06
CA ILE A 134 2.59 -10.53 8.59
C ILE A 134 1.62 -9.92 7.56
N VAL A 135 1.20 -10.67 6.55
CA VAL A 135 0.25 -10.18 5.52
C VAL A 135 -1.07 -9.73 6.14
N ARG A 136 -1.63 -10.53 7.05
CA ARG A 136 -2.87 -10.17 7.75
C ARG A 136 -2.70 -8.89 8.58
N ALA A 137 -1.58 -8.74 9.28
CA ALA A 137 -1.30 -7.51 10.02
C ALA A 137 -1.18 -6.30 9.10
N MET A 138 -0.48 -6.42 7.96
CA MET A 138 -0.33 -5.33 6.99
C MET A 138 -1.66 -4.90 6.37
N VAL A 139 -2.53 -5.84 6.01
CA VAL A 139 -3.87 -5.52 5.51
C VAL A 139 -4.74 -4.89 6.59
N GLY A 140 -4.61 -5.35 7.84
CA GLY A 140 -5.34 -4.81 8.97
C GLY A 140 -5.04 -3.33 9.28
N ILE A 141 -3.97 -2.77 8.72
CA ILE A 141 -3.60 -1.35 8.84
C ILE A 141 -4.27 -0.47 7.78
N LEU A 142 -4.80 -1.04 6.70
CA LEU A 142 -5.45 -0.26 5.65
C LEU A 142 -6.59 0.64 6.15
N PRO A 143 -7.45 0.23 7.12
CA PRO A 143 -8.46 1.12 7.70
C PRO A 143 -7.85 2.34 8.40
N ASP A 144 -6.79 2.15 9.20
CA ASP A 144 -6.10 3.24 9.89
C ASP A 144 -5.45 4.21 8.89
N ALA A 145 -4.85 3.67 7.83
CA ALA A 145 -4.29 4.47 6.75
C ALA A 145 -5.37 5.27 6.02
N LEU A 146 -6.52 4.65 5.74
CA LEU A 146 -7.67 5.31 5.13
C LEU A 146 -8.23 6.41 6.03
N ASP A 147 -8.37 6.16 7.32
CA ASP A 147 -8.85 7.17 8.27
C ASP A 147 -7.91 8.36 8.39
N LEU A 148 -6.59 8.11 8.39
CA LEU A 148 -5.58 9.16 8.36
C LEU A 148 -5.65 9.99 7.06
N MET A 149 -5.81 9.32 5.92
CA MET A 149 -5.97 9.97 4.61
C MET A 149 -7.27 10.75 4.47
N CYS A 150 -8.34 10.34 5.15
CA CYS A 150 -9.65 10.96 5.11
C CYS A 150 -9.86 12.06 6.16
N LYS A 151 -8.97 12.15 7.15
CA LYS A 151 -9.05 13.11 8.24
C LYS A 151 -9.05 14.56 7.73
N ASN A 152 -9.87 15.40 8.36
CA ASN A 152 -9.98 16.83 8.07
C ASN A 152 -10.20 17.13 6.57
N ASP A 153 -11.21 16.49 5.96
CA ASP A 153 -11.49 16.60 4.53
C ASP A 153 -10.24 16.29 3.68
N GLY A 154 -9.59 15.20 4.07
CA GLY A 154 -8.36 14.70 3.48
C GLY A 154 -7.23 15.71 3.45
N GLU A 155 -7.06 16.52 4.48
CA GLU A 155 -6.00 17.54 4.59
C GLU A 155 -4.61 16.99 4.24
N LEU A 156 -4.32 15.74 4.61
CA LEU A 156 -3.06 15.08 4.29
C LEU A 156 -2.90 14.82 2.79
N LEU A 157 -3.95 14.34 2.12
CA LEU A 157 -3.95 14.07 0.69
C LEU A 157 -4.12 15.37 -0.14
N PHE A 158 -4.92 16.32 0.33
CA PHE A 158 -5.16 17.58 -0.38
C PHE A 158 -3.88 18.43 -0.52
N LYS A 159 -2.92 18.26 0.39
CA LYS A 159 -1.57 18.84 0.21
C LYS A 159 -0.94 18.44 -1.13
N PHE A 160 -1.37 17.38 -1.81
CA PHE A 160 -0.81 17.00 -3.12
C PHE A 160 -1.25 17.90 -4.28
N GLU A 161 -2.45 18.44 -4.24
CA GLU A 161 -3.03 19.26 -5.33
C GLU A 161 -2.50 20.70 -5.34
N GLU A 162 -1.80 21.15 -4.29
CA GLU A 162 -1.18 22.47 -4.39
C GLU A 162 -0.05 22.43 -5.44
N PRO A 163 0.00 23.37 -6.39
CA PRO A 163 0.99 23.36 -7.48
C PRO A 163 2.46 23.27 -7.01
N LYS A 164 2.74 23.73 -5.78
CA LYS A 164 4.08 23.67 -5.16
C LYS A 164 4.51 22.25 -4.76
N TYR A 165 3.58 21.30 -4.67
CA TYR A 165 3.80 19.91 -4.29
C TYR A 165 3.75 18.98 -5.51
N ALA A 166 2.81 19.19 -6.44
CA ALA A 166 2.67 18.39 -7.66
C ALA A 166 3.97 18.30 -8.49
N GLU A 167 4.63 19.44 -8.78
CA GLU A 167 5.90 19.45 -9.52
C GLU A 167 7.06 18.74 -8.79
N CYS A 168 6.97 18.62 -7.46
CA CYS A 168 7.95 17.90 -6.66
C CYS A 168 7.66 16.41 -6.65
N PHE A 169 6.38 16.02 -6.64
CA PHE A 169 5.96 14.63 -6.64
C PHE A 169 6.21 13.92 -7.96
N ASP A 170 6.03 14.60 -9.09
CA ASP A 170 6.42 14.09 -10.41
C ASP A 170 7.90 13.67 -10.44
N LYS A 171 8.75 14.34 -9.65
CA LYS A 171 10.18 14.04 -9.51
C LYS A 171 10.51 13.14 -8.31
N ILE A 172 9.54 12.89 -7.42
CA ILE A 172 9.68 11.93 -6.32
C ILE A 172 9.68 10.51 -6.86
N GLY A 173 8.96 10.19 -7.94
CA GLY A 173 9.00 8.85 -8.54
C GLY A 173 10.44 8.38 -8.80
N ASP A 174 11.21 9.23 -9.48
CA ASP A 174 12.64 9.01 -9.73
C ASP A 174 13.48 9.01 -8.43
N SER A 175 13.12 9.87 -7.46
CA SER A 175 13.84 9.98 -6.18
C SER A 175 13.54 8.84 -5.20
N PHE A 176 12.35 8.25 -5.28
CA PHE A 176 11.92 7.10 -4.50
C PHE A 176 12.60 5.84 -5.04
N ASN A 177 12.78 5.77 -6.37
CA ASN A 177 13.63 4.76 -7.00
C ASN A 177 15.06 4.76 -6.44
N GLU A 178 15.63 5.91 -6.04
CA GLU A 178 16.95 5.91 -5.38
C GLU A 178 16.92 5.20 -4.01
N CYS A 179 15.89 5.46 -3.19
CA CYS A 179 15.72 4.79 -1.91
C CYS A 179 15.46 3.29 -2.12
N THR A 180 14.58 2.96 -3.05
CA THR A 180 14.18 1.58 -3.36
C THR A 180 15.31 0.79 -3.98
N ASN A 181 16.07 1.32 -4.94
CA ASN A 181 17.22 0.63 -5.54
C ASN A 181 18.32 0.39 -4.51
N THR A 182 18.57 1.34 -3.61
CA THR A 182 19.54 1.15 -2.51
C THR A 182 19.07 0.06 -1.54
N PHE A 183 17.76 -0.01 -1.29
CA PHE A 183 17.16 -1.00 -0.41
C PHE A 183 17.10 -2.39 -1.05
N LEU A 184 16.65 -2.51 -2.31
CA LEU A 184 16.50 -3.77 -3.03
C LEU A 184 17.84 -4.41 -3.41
N ASN A 185 18.91 -3.61 -3.59
CA ASN A 185 20.29 -4.10 -3.78
C ASN A 185 20.82 -4.76 -2.49
N GLY A 186 20.29 -5.93 -2.13
CA GLY A 186 20.76 -6.75 -1.01
C GLY A 186 19.67 -7.25 -0.05
N THR A 187 18.39 -6.96 -0.30
CA THR A 187 17.28 -7.38 0.57
C THR A 187 16.46 -8.55 0.03
N ASP A 188 16.63 -8.90 -1.25
CA ASP A 188 15.79 -9.86 -1.99
C ASP A 188 15.59 -11.23 -1.33
N ASP A 189 16.57 -11.69 -0.56
CA ASP A 189 16.56 -13.00 0.10
C ASP A 189 16.24 -12.92 1.60
N TRP A 190 15.81 -11.76 2.09
CA TRP A 190 15.54 -11.59 3.52
C TRP A 190 14.29 -12.35 3.92
N ASP A 191 14.46 -13.15 4.96
CA ASP A 191 13.37 -13.71 5.73
C ASP A 191 12.87 -12.63 6.71
N ILE A 192 11.71 -12.05 6.39
CA ILE A 192 11.10 -10.97 7.19
C ILE A 192 10.80 -11.46 8.61
N SER A 193 10.44 -12.74 8.78
CA SER A 193 10.10 -13.30 10.09
C SER A 193 11.31 -13.49 11.00
N HIS A 194 12.53 -13.55 10.43
CA HIS A 194 13.79 -13.80 11.15
C HIS A 194 14.84 -12.68 10.96
N MET A 195 14.39 -11.43 10.82
CA MET A 195 15.31 -10.29 10.61
C MET A 195 16.30 -10.10 11.76
N THR A 196 17.56 -9.86 11.40
CA THR A 196 18.66 -9.49 12.29
C THR A 196 18.69 -7.99 12.56
N GLU A 197 19.39 -7.57 13.62
CA GLU A 197 19.57 -6.15 13.94
C GLU A 197 20.12 -5.31 12.76
N PRO A 198 21.16 -5.74 12.01
CA PRO A 198 21.60 -5.01 10.82
C PRO A 198 20.51 -4.86 9.75
N GLN A 199 19.69 -5.89 9.52
CA GLN A 199 18.60 -5.86 8.55
C GLN A 199 17.50 -4.87 8.97
N CYS A 200 17.17 -4.82 10.26
CA CYS A 200 16.24 -3.85 10.82
C CYS A 200 16.78 -2.42 10.69
N ASN A 201 18.08 -2.21 10.93
CA ASN A 201 18.72 -0.90 10.77
C ASN A 201 18.71 -0.42 9.32
N THR A 202 18.89 -1.31 8.35
CA THR A 202 18.73 -0.96 6.93
C THR A 202 17.30 -0.52 6.61
N MET A 203 16.28 -1.19 7.16
CA MET A 203 14.88 -0.77 6.96
C MET A 203 14.58 0.60 7.59
N THR A 204 15.18 0.89 8.75
CA THR A 204 15.15 2.24 9.34
C THR A 204 15.85 3.27 8.44
N GLY A 205 16.98 2.89 7.81
CA GLY A 205 17.66 3.72 6.83
C GLY A 205 16.81 4.00 5.59
N PHE A 206 16.07 3.01 5.10
CA PHE A 206 15.12 3.19 4.00
C PHE A 206 14.01 4.18 4.38
N ARG A 207 13.40 4.02 5.57
CA ARG A 207 12.44 5.01 6.09
C ARG A 207 13.04 6.41 6.11
N GLN A 208 14.26 6.58 6.61
CA GLN A 208 14.91 7.89 6.68
C GLN A 208 15.10 8.48 5.28
N CYS A 209 15.51 7.67 4.30
CA CYS A 209 15.60 8.09 2.90
C CYS A 209 14.26 8.61 2.39
N VAL A 210 13.16 7.87 2.61
CA VAL A 210 11.80 8.28 2.22
C VAL A 210 11.41 9.60 2.90
N GLN A 211 11.67 9.73 4.20
CA GLN A 211 11.38 10.95 4.95
C GLN A 211 12.17 12.14 4.40
N ASP A 212 13.44 11.95 4.05
CA ASP A 212 14.28 13.00 3.49
C ASP A 212 13.76 13.46 2.11
N LYS A 213 13.28 12.53 1.27
CA LYS A 213 12.62 12.89 0.00
C LYS A 213 11.31 13.66 0.23
N MET A 214 10.49 13.24 1.19
CA MET A 214 9.26 13.96 1.56
C MET A 214 9.55 15.37 2.12
N ASN A 215 10.63 15.52 2.89
CA ASN A 215 11.09 16.81 3.41
C ASN A 215 11.50 17.78 2.29
N ILE A 216 12.22 17.29 1.28
CA ILE A 216 12.58 18.07 0.08
C ILE A 216 11.33 18.62 -0.60
N CYS A 217 10.28 17.80 -0.67
CA CYS A 217 8.98 18.21 -1.19
C CYS A 217 8.09 18.95 -0.19
N LYS A 218 8.62 19.36 0.97
CA LYS A 218 7.86 20.09 2.01
C LYS A 218 6.56 19.40 2.45
N ALA A 219 6.52 18.08 2.30
CA ALA A 219 5.40 17.23 2.67
C ALA A 219 5.80 16.22 3.76
N PRO A 220 6.42 16.67 4.87
CA PRO A 220 6.95 15.79 5.91
C PRO A 220 5.85 14.93 6.55
N ASP A 221 4.62 15.46 6.61
CA ASP A 221 3.50 14.79 7.27
C ASP A 221 3.11 13.49 6.59
N LEU A 222 3.46 13.28 5.31
CA LEU A 222 3.14 12.06 4.56
C LEU A 222 3.87 10.82 5.08
N ILE A 223 5.00 11.01 5.78
CA ILE A 223 5.70 9.90 6.39
C ILE A 223 4.82 9.19 7.41
N SER A 224 3.79 9.86 7.95
CA SER A 224 2.84 9.27 8.89
C SER A 224 2.07 8.07 8.31
N VAL A 225 1.71 8.09 7.02
CA VAL A 225 1.05 6.95 6.35
C VAL A 225 2.03 5.78 6.22
N TYR A 226 3.26 6.06 5.77
CA TYR A 226 4.31 5.04 5.71
C TYR A 226 4.62 4.47 7.10
N ASP A 227 4.64 5.30 8.13
CA ASP A 227 4.94 4.92 9.51
C ASP A 227 3.90 3.95 10.08
N LEU A 228 2.65 3.99 9.62
CA LEU A 228 1.64 2.98 9.98
C LEU A 228 2.09 1.58 9.55
N PHE A 229 2.42 1.41 8.28
CA PHE A 229 2.86 0.14 7.71
C PHE A 229 4.22 -0.29 8.26
N HIS A 230 5.17 0.64 8.37
CA HIS A 230 6.49 0.38 8.93
C HIS A 230 6.42 -0.09 10.38
N ASN A 231 5.61 0.58 11.21
CA ASN A 231 5.43 0.18 12.60
C ASN A 231 4.75 -1.17 12.73
N ALA A 232 3.75 -1.46 11.88
CA ALA A 232 3.09 -2.76 11.88
C ALA A 232 4.07 -3.87 11.50
N LEU A 233 4.83 -3.70 10.42
CA LEU A 233 5.89 -4.62 10.02
C LEU A 233 6.89 -4.87 11.15
N PHE A 234 7.35 -3.81 11.82
CA PHE A 234 8.32 -3.93 12.90
C PHE A 234 7.76 -4.63 14.13
N ARG A 235 6.48 -4.44 14.47
CA ARG A 235 5.81 -5.15 15.58
C ARG A 235 5.70 -6.66 15.33
N MET A 236 5.53 -7.04 14.06
CA MET A 236 5.38 -8.43 13.62
C MET A 236 6.72 -9.16 13.42
N THR A 237 7.85 -8.45 13.55
CA THR A 237 9.19 -9.00 13.28
C THR A 237 10.11 -8.82 14.49
N PRO A 238 11.30 -9.45 14.51
CA PRO A 238 12.29 -9.22 15.56
C PRO A 238 12.74 -7.75 15.68
N CYS A 239 12.51 -6.92 14.65
CA CYS A 239 12.88 -5.50 14.63
C CYS A 239 12.33 -4.70 15.80
N ARG A 240 11.17 -5.07 16.37
CA ARG A 240 10.64 -4.46 17.61
C ARG A 240 11.63 -4.43 18.78
N ASN A 241 12.62 -5.32 18.79
CA ASN A 241 13.61 -5.42 19.87
C ASN A 241 14.85 -4.55 19.63
N TYR A 242 15.04 -4.04 18.41
CA TYR A 242 16.27 -3.34 18.00
C TYR A 242 16.07 -1.85 17.78
N VAL A 243 14.83 -1.40 17.53
CA VAL A 243 14.54 -0.03 17.11
C VAL A 243 13.33 0.55 17.83
N THR A 244 13.34 1.88 18.01
CA THR A 244 12.19 2.61 18.55
C THR A 244 11.20 2.91 17.43
N LEU A 245 9.95 2.46 17.59
CA LEU A 245 8.86 2.76 16.66
C LEU A 245 8.49 4.24 16.68
N GLN A 246 8.07 4.76 15.53
CA GLN A 246 7.63 6.14 15.43
C GLN A 246 6.25 6.30 16.05
N LYS A 247 6.05 7.40 16.78
CA LYS A 247 4.73 7.74 17.30
C LYS A 247 3.88 8.29 16.15
N VAL A 248 2.94 7.49 15.66
CA VAL A 248 1.90 7.97 14.74
C VAL A 248 0.72 8.40 15.58
N GLU A 249 0.30 9.67 15.48
CA GLU A 249 -0.91 10.15 16.12
C GLU A 249 -2.14 9.73 15.33
N ILE A 250 -2.57 8.48 15.52
CA ILE A 250 -3.92 8.04 15.21
C ILE A 250 -4.77 8.45 16.41
N ILE A 251 -5.69 9.40 16.23
CA ILE A 251 -6.63 9.77 17.29
C ILE A 251 -7.75 8.73 17.25
N ASP A 252 -7.75 7.82 18.22
CA ASP A 252 -8.83 6.85 18.42
C ASP A 252 -10.16 7.59 18.63
N ASN A 253 -11.14 7.33 17.77
CA ASN A 253 -12.53 7.78 17.98
C ASN A 253 -13.32 6.85 18.92
N ASN A 254 -12.64 6.16 19.84
CA ASN A 254 -13.29 5.46 20.94
C ASN A 254 -12.96 6.14 22.28
N ALA A 255 -13.21 7.45 22.36
CA ALA A 255 -13.69 8.04 23.60
C ALA A 255 -15.22 7.93 23.57
N ILE A 256 -15.73 6.76 23.95
CA ILE A 256 -17.06 6.72 24.53
C ILE A 256 -16.88 7.33 25.92
N ASP A 257 -17.51 8.48 26.12
CA ASP A 257 -17.74 9.07 27.43
C ASP A 257 -18.20 7.97 28.41
N GLU A 258 -17.39 7.71 29.44
CA GLU A 258 -17.91 7.22 30.70
C GLU A 258 -17.78 8.37 31.70
N ASP A 259 -18.95 8.91 32.06
CA ASP A 259 -19.19 9.79 33.22
C ASP A 259 -18.65 9.20 34.54
#